data_AF-A0A7Y6PK86-F1
#
_entry.id   AF-A0A7Y6PK86-F1
#
_cell.length_a   1.000
_cell.length_b   1.000
_cell.length_c   1.000
_cell.angle_alpha   90.00
_cell.angle_beta   90.00
_cell.angle_gamma   90.00
#
_symmetry.space_group_name_H-M   'P 1'
#
loop_
_entity.id
_entity.type
_entity.pdbx_description
1 polymer ?
#
loop_
_entity_poly.entity_id
_entity_poly.type
_entity_poly.pdbx_seq_one_letter_code
_entity_poly.pdbx_strand_id
1 'polypeptide(L)'
;MAPDGSILGTGIATPSDYYDVMYFRLGGDGVQLTTQQFGSTGQDTGTGIATDAGGNFILAGNTQFALPGGTSAGGVDAFITRRPALP
;
A
#
# COMPACT_ATOMS: atom_id res chain seq x y z
N MET A 1 -1.96 3.83 14.75
CA MET A 1 -0.78 3.64 15.61
C MET A 1 -0.93 2.27 16.26
N ALA A 2 0.07 1.42 16.11
CA ALA A 2 0.08 0.08 16.69
C ALA A 2 0.46 0.13 18.19
N PRO A 3 0.25 -0.94 18.97
CA PRO A 3 0.56 -0.97 20.40
C PRO A 3 2.03 -0.69 20.75
N ASP A 4 2.95 -0.89 19.80
CA ASP A 4 4.39 -0.59 19.91
C ASP A 4 4.73 0.86 19.53
N GLY A 5 3.73 1.71 19.27
CA GLY A 5 3.90 3.09 18.83
C GLY A 5 4.17 3.25 17.33
N SER A 6 4.29 2.15 16.57
CA SER A 6 4.56 2.25 15.12
C SER A 6 3.36 2.75 14.34
N ILE A 7 3.63 3.35 13.17
CA ILE A 7 2.62 3.93 12.28
C ILE A 7 2.75 3.27 10.92
N LEU A 8 1.61 2.83 10.37
CA LEU A 8 1.51 2.40 8.98
C LEU A 8 0.94 3.54 8.14
N GLY A 9 1.55 3.79 6.99
CA GLY A 9 1.17 4.83 6.04
C GLY A 9 1.19 4.32 4.60
N THR A 10 0.57 5.09 3.72
CA THR A 10 0.66 4.89 2.27
C THR A 10 1.22 6.15 1.60
N GLY A 11 1.89 5.96 0.47
CA GLY A 11 2.48 7.02 -0.34
C GLY A 11 2.57 6.59 -1.79
N ILE A 12 3.23 7.40 -2.60
CA ILE A 12 3.43 7.15 -4.03
C ILE A 12 4.92 6.96 -4.27
N ALA A 13 5.29 6.00 -5.10
CA ALA A 13 6.64 5.90 -5.65
C ALA A 13 6.67 5.94 -7.17
N THR A 14 7.82 6.38 -7.68
CA THR A 14 8.11 6.53 -9.10
C THR A 14 9.34 5.71 -9.52
N PRO A 15 9.36 4.37 -9.42
CA PRO A 15 10.50 3.60 -9.90
C PRO A 15 10.41 3.24 -11.40
N SER A 16 9.27 3.50 -12.06
CA SER A 16 9.15 3.55 -13.52
C SER A 16 8.12 4.62 -13.90
N ASP A 17 7.89 4.89 -15.20
CA ASP A 17 7.16 6.06 -15.72
C ASP A 17 5.70 6.25 -15.21
N TYR A 18 5.22 5.37 -14.32
CA TYR A 18 3.94 5.44 -13.62
C TYR A 18 4.09 5.31 -12.09
N TYR A 19 3.18 5.99 -11.40
CA TYR A 19 3.11 6.01 -9.93
C TYR A 19 2.58 4.69 -9.39
N ASP A 20 3.30 4.03 -8.49
CA ASP A 20 2.79 2.86 -7.77
C ASP A 20 2.46 3.19 -6.31
N VAL A 21 1.63 2.36 -5.70
CA VAL A 21 1.34 2.48 -4.26
C VAL A 21 2.56 2.04 -3.46
N MET A 22 3.02 2.90 -2.56
CA MET A 22 3.89 2.51 -1.47
C MET A 22 3.11 2.40 -0.17
N TYR A 23 3.56 1.49 0.68
CA TYR A 23 3.16 1.44 2.08
C TYR A 23 4.40 1.16 2.94
N PHE A 24 4.43 1.79 4.11
CA PHE A 24 5.61 1.84 4.95
C PHE A 24 5.24 1.76 6.42
N ARG A 25 6.22 1.37 7.24
CA ARG A 25 6.15 1.38 8.70
C ARG A 25 7.18 2.36 9.24
N LEU A 26 6.72 3.25 10.12
CA LEU A 26 7.57 4.14 10.90
C LEU A 26 7.56 3.68 12.37
N GLY A 27 8.69 3.81 13.06
CA GLY A 27 8.77 3.73 14.51
C GLY A 27 8.02 4.87 15.18
N GLY A 28 7.75 4.74 16.48
CA GLY A 28 7.09 5.81 17.25
C GLY A 28 7.89 7.12 17.33
N ASP A 29 9.18 7.06 16.99
CA ASP A 29 10.10 8.18 16.83
C ASP A 29 10.12 8.77 15.40
N GLY A 30 9.30 8.24 14.49
CA GLY A 30 9.23 8.65 13.10
C GLY A 30 10.29 8.04 12.19
N VAL A 31 11.16 7.15 12.71
CA VAL A 31 12.19 6.50 11.90
C VAL A 31 11.55 5.46 10.97
N GLN A 32 11.90 5.49 9.69
CA GLN A 32 11.43 4.50 8.72
C GLN A 32 12.03 3.13 9.03
N LEU A 33 11.16 2.17 9.33
CA LEU A 33 11.53 0.78 9.60
C LEU A 33 11.51 -0.05 8.32
N THR A 34 10.46 0.12 7.51
CA THR A 34 10.31 -0.64 6.27
C THR A 34 9.46 0.09 5.24
N THR A 35 9.59 -0.30 3.97
CA THR A 35 8.78 0.20 2.86
C THR A 35 8.65 -0.89 1.83
N GLN A 36 7.46 -1.00 1.25
CA GLN A 36 7.17 -1.91 0.16
C GLN A 36 6.33 -1.20 -0.90
N GLN A 37 6.47 -1.68 -2.13
CA GLN A 37 5.72 -1.21 -3.28
C GLN A 37 4.70 -2.26 -3.71
N PHE A 38 3.57 -1.81 -4.22
CA PHE A 38 2.52 -2.62 -4.78
C PHE A 38 1.78 -1.86 -5.88
N GLY A 39 1.65 -2.48 -7.04
CA GLY A 39 1.05 -1.85 -8.20
C GLY A 39 0.88 -2.80 -9.37
N SER A 40 0.31 -2.25 -10.43
CA SER A 40 0.15 -2.79 -11.76
C SER A 40 1.31 -2.31 -12.64
N THR A 41 1.16 -2.42 -13.96
CA THR A 41 2.11 -1.83 -14.92
C THR A 41 1.77 -0.38 -15.28
N GLY A 42 0.80 0.24 -14.61
CA GLY A 42 0.31 1.59 -14.88
C GLY A 42 0.20 2.40 -13.60
N GLN A 43 -0.59 3.48 -13.62
CA GLN A 43 -0.72 4.36 -12.47
C GLN A 43 -1.63 3.78 -11.38
N ASP A 44 -1.12 3.71 -10.15
CA ASP A 44 -1.82 3.26 -8.97
C ASP A 44 -1.68 4.24 -7.81
N THR A 45 -2.72 4.31 -6.98
CA THR A 45 -2.76 5.22 -5.83
C THR A 45 -3.36 4.53 -4.61
N GLY A 46 -2.64 4.58 -3.49
CA GLY A 46 -3.16 4.16 -2.19
C GLY A 46 -3.97 5.29 -1.58
N THR A 47 -5.21 5.00 -1.18
CA THR A 47 -6.14 6.01 -0.64
C THR A 47 -6.50 5.77 0.83
N GLY A 48 -6.28 4.54 1.33
CA GLY A 48 -6.58 4.22 2.71
C GLY A 48 -5.84 2.97 3.20
N ILE A 49 -5.52 2.98 4.49
CA ILE A 49 -4.92 1.86 5.21
C ILE A 49 -5.63 1.68 6.56
N ALA A 50 -5.94 0.43 6.90
CA ALA A 50 -6.53 0.08 8.19
C ALA A 50 -5.84 -1.16 8.75
N THR A 51 -5.42 -1.10 10.01
CA THR A 51 -4.56 -2.10 10.65
C THR A 51 -5.31 -2.85 11.74
N ASP A 52 -5.08 -4.15 11.87
CA ASP A 52 -5.53 -4.94 13.02
C ASP A 52 -4.52 -4.90 14.18
N ALA A 53 -4.88 -5.46 15.34
CA ALA A 53 -4.02 -5.50 16.52
C ALA A 53 -2.76 -6.37 16.34
N GLY A 54 -2.74 -7.25 15.34
CA GLY A 54 -1.57 -8.07 14.97
C GLY A 54 -0.67 -7.41 13.93
N GLY A 55 -0.97 -6.17 13.52
CA GLY A 55 -0.20 -5.43 12.53
C GLY A 55 -0.50 -5.80 11.08
N ASN A 56 -1.40 -6.76 10.82
CA ASN A 56 -1.87 -6.96 9.44
C ASN A 56 -2.74 -5.78 9.04
N PHE A 57 -2.86 -5.55 7.74
CA PHE A 57 -3.60 -4.39 7.27
C PHE A 57 -4.33 -4.63 5.97
N ILE A 58 -5.37 -3.83 5.79
CA ILE A 58 -6.06 -3.64 4.51
C ILE A 58 -5.49 -2.38 3.87
N LEU A 59 -5.14 -2.49 2.60
CA LEU A 59 -4.78 -1.37 1.73
C LEU A 59 -5.86 -1.24 0.66
N ALA A 60 -6.37 -0.02 0.49
CA ALA A 60 -7.35 0.31 -0.53
C ALA A 60 -6.84 1.42 -1.43
N GLY A 61 -7.28 1.42 -2.69
CA GLY A 61 -6.76 2.34 -3.70
C GLY A 61 -7.38 2.17 -5.06
N ASN A 62 -6.76 2.81 -6.04
CA ASN A 62 -7.11 2.72 -7.44
C ASN A 62 -5.92 2.21 -8.24
N THR A 63 -6.20 1.52 -9.35
CA THR A 63 -5.20 0.95 -10.26
C THR A 63 -5.62 1.19 -11.71
N GLN A 64 -4.67 1.53 -12.58
CA GLN A 64 -4.95 1.77 -14.00
C GLN A 64 -5.02 0.46 -14.80
N PHE A 65 -4.31 -0.57 -14.37
CA PHE A 65 -4.27 -1.87 -15.04
C PHE A 65 -4.43 -3.01 -14.03
N ALA A 66 -4.36 -4.25 -14.51
CA ALA A 66 -4.54 -5.41 -13.66
C ALA A 66 -3.42 -5.50 -12.60
N LEU A 67 -3.81 -5.56 -11.33
CA LEU A 67 -2.92 -5.98 -10.24
C LEU A 67 -2.52 -7.45 -10.40
N PRO A 68 -1.42 -7.91 -9.77
CA PRO A 68 -1.00 -9.31 -9.84
C PRO A 68 -2.12 -10.28 -9.44
N GLY A 69 -2.49 -11.18 -10.37
CA GLY A 69 -3.58 -12.15 -10.19
C GLY A 69 -4.99 -11.60 -10.41
N GLY A 70 -5.12 -10.33 -10.79
CA GLY A 70 -6.38 -9.69 -11.15
C GLY A 70 -6.63 -9.62 -12.66
N THR A 71 -7.80 -9.09 -13.02
CA THR A 71 -8.14 -8.71 -14.40
C THR A 71 -8.64 -7.27 -14.35
N SER A 72 -8.15 -6.42 -15.26
CA SER A 72 -8.64 -5.05 -15.35
C SER A 72 -10.01 -5.01 -16.00
N ALA A 73 -10.92 -4.20 -15.47
CA ALA A 73 -12.22 -3.94 -16.11
C ALA A 73 -12.14 -2.82 -17.17
N GLY A 74 -10.94 -2.27 -17.38
CA GLY A 74 -10.69 -1.10 -18.23
C GLY A 74 -10.95 0.22 -17.49
N GLY A 75 -10.26 1.28 -17.90
CA GLY A 75 -10.30 2.55 -17.18
C GLY A 75 -9.47 2.50 -15.89
N VAL A 76 -10.00 3.07 -14.80
CA VAL A 76 -9.38 3.03 -13.46
C VAL A 76 -10.23 2.11 -12.58
N ASP A 77 -9.60 1.08 -12.05
CA ASP A 77 -10.22 0.05 -11.21
C ASP A 77 -9.97 0.34 -9.72
N ALA A 78 -10.96 0.13 -8.86
CA ALA A 78 -10.77 0.16 -7.41
C ALA A 78 -10.22 -1.19 -6.91
N PHE A 79 -9.37 -1.16 -5.89
CA PHE A 79 -8.88 -2.37 -5.24
C PHE A 79 -8.96 -2.31 -3.72
N ILE A 80 -9.08 -3.50 -3.11
CA ILE A 80 -8.87 -3.75 -1.69
C ILE A 80 -7.98 -4.99 -1.59
N THR A 81 -6.88 -4.90 -0.85
CA THR A 81 -5.97 -6.03 -0.63
C THR A 81 -5.60 -6.16 0.84
N ARG A 82 -5.52 -7.41 1.32
CA ARG A 82 -4.98 -7.71 2.65
C ARG A 82 -3.49 -7.96 2.54
N ARG A 83 -2.74 -7.36 3.47
CA ARG A 83 -1.29 -7.53 3.58
C ARG A 83 -0.93 -8.01 4.98
N PRO A 84 0.08 -8.88 5.10
CA PRO A 84 0.59 -9.28 6.40
C PRO A 84 1.26 -8.11 7.11
N ALA A 85 1.47 -8.25 8.42
CA ALA A 85 2.29 -7.31 9.16
C ALA A 85 3.66 -7.12 8.50
N LEU A 86 4.09 -5.87 8.46
CA LEU A 86 5.42 -5.51 8.01
C LEU A 86 6.45 -5.85 9.09
N PRO A 87 7.67 -6.26 8.70
CA PRO A 87 8.77 -6.47 9.64
C PRO A 87 9.10 -5.19 10.45
#